data_AF-A0A0K8TKY0-F1
#
_entry.id   AF-A0A0K8TKY0-F1
#
_cell.length_a   1.000
_cell.length_b   1.000
_cell.length_c   1.000
_cell.angle_alpha   90.00
_cell.angle_beta   90.00
_cell.angle_gamma   90.00
#
_symmetry.space_group_name_H-M   'P 1'
#
loop_
_entity.id
_entity.type
_entity.pdbx_description
1 polymer ?
#
loop_
_entity_poly.entity_id
_entity_poly.type
_entity_poly.pdbx_seq_one_letter_code
_entity_poly.pdbx_strand_id
1 'polypeptide(L)'
;RYVDSGGGFLIEESALRDDKGKKIPDKDPEAEVLLADDGVAVPITFEECMECGDKFVDSYLLMNFDYSVCDKCRDPDEKHSLITKTEAKQEYLLKDCDLDKREPLLKFITRKNPHNVRWGEMKLYLHLQVEQRALEVWGSEENLLKQREEREEKRELSKMKKYNKQLKQLRMDVRSSLYDKTAGASHTHTFGPEIYNEEDDTYSHSCTSCSYSETFEKM
;
A
#
# COMPACT_ATOMS: atom_id res chain seq x y z
N ARG A 1 -5.52 46.38 -53.08
CA ARG A 1 -6.65 46.96 -52.31
C ARG A 1 -7.30 45.79 -51.56
N TYR A 2 -7.84 45.97 -50.37
CA TYR A 2 -8.51 44.87 -49.63
C TYR A 2 -10.00 44.86 -49.96
N VAL A 3 -10.58 43.67 -50.14
CA VAL A 3 -11.99 43.46 -50.47
C VAL A 3 -12.57 42.50 -49.42
N ASP A 4 -13.72 42.87 -48.87
CA ASP A 4 -14.44 42.06 -47.88
C ASP A 4 -15.15 40.90 -48.59
N SER A 5 -14.91 39.67 -48.11
CA SER A 5 -15.53 38.45 -48.67
C SER A 5 -17.00 38.27 -48.27
N GLY A 6 -17.57 39.19 -47.48
CA GLY A 6 -18.95 39.12 -47.00
C GLY A 6 -19.16 38.19 -45.81
N GLY A 7 -18.09 37.52 -45.35
CA GLY A 7 -18.05 36.71 -44.13
C GLY A 7 -17.28 37.37 -42.97
N GLY A 8 -16.93 38.66 -43.08
CA GLY A 8 -16.21 39.41 -42.05
C GLY A 8 -14.67 39.28 -42.11
N PHE A 9 -14.12 38.75 -43.20
CA PHE A 9 -12.68 38.69 -43.44
C PHE A 9 -12.29 39.54 -44.66
N LEU A 10 -11.29 40.42 -44.48
CA LEU A 10 -10.74 41.27 -45.54
C LEU A 10 -9.63 40.53 -46.27
N ILE A 11 -9.81 40.26 -47.57
CA ILE A 11 -8.84 39.56 -48.41
C ILE A 11 -8.12 40.55 -49.31
N GLU A 12 -6.81 40.35 -49.48
CA GLU A 12 -5.96 41.17 -50.32
C GLU A 12 -6.19 40.83 -51.81
N GLU A 13 -6.44 41.83 -52.68
CA GLU A 13 -6.74 41.62 -54.11
C GLU A 13 -5.73 40.77 -54.90
N SER A 14 -4.50 40.64 -54.41
CA SER A 14 -3.45 39.77 -54.96
C SER A 14 -3.76 38.29 -54.80
N ALA A 15 -4.49 37.89 -53.75
CA ALA A 15 -4.85 36.51 -53.47
C ALA A 15 -6.02 35.99 -54.34
N LEU A 16 -6.68 36.86 -55.12
CA LEU A 16 -7.78 36.51 -56.02
C LEU A 16 -7.34 36.40 -57.50
N ARG A 17 -6.03 36.34 -57.76
CA ARG A 17 -5.45 36.28 -59.10
C ARG A 17 -4.47 35.11 -59.18
N ASP A 18 -4.69 34.22 -60.14
CA ASP A 18 -3.70 33.19 -60.48
C ASP A 18 -2.48 33.81 -61.17
N ASP A 19 -1.38 33.04 -61.24
CA ASP A 19 -0.04 33.38 -61.75
C ASP A 19 0.01 33.99 -63.18
N LYS A 20 -1.13 34.08 -63.88
CA LYS A 20 -1.29 34.72 -65.20
C LYS A 20 -2.17 35.99 -65.19
N GLY A 21 -2.51 36.54 -64.02
CA GLY A 21 -3.13 37.86 -63.88
C GLY A 21 -4.60 37.98 -64.28
N LYS A 22 -5.33 36.86 -64.42
CA LYS A 22 -6.79 36.87 -64.67
C LYS A 22 -7.57 36.76 -63.36
N LYS A 23 -8.70 37.48 -63.27
CA LYS A 23 -9.66 37.37 -62.15
C LYS A 23 -10.30 35.99 -62.17
N ILE A 24 -10.30 35.30 -61.03
CA ILE A 24 -11.00 34.02 -60.84
C ILE A 24 -12.52 34.33 -60.87
N PRO A 25 -13.32 33.71 -61.75
CA PRO A 25 -14.76 33.92 -61.76
C PRO A 25 -15.42 33.25 -60.55
N ASP A 26 -16.40 33.92 -59.97
CA ASP A 26 -17.26 33.40 -58.90
C ASP A 26 -17.90 32.09 -59.38
N LYS A 27 -17.60 30.99 -58.70
CA LYS A 27 -18.08 29.65 -59.02
C LYS A 27 -19.60 29.58 -58.80
N ASP A 28 -20.33 29.14 -59.83
CA ASP A 28 -21.75 28.84 -59.80
C ASP A 28 -22.14 27.88 -58.64
N PRO A 29 -23.35 28.01 -58.06
CA PRO A 29 -23.77 27.28 -56.86
C PRO A 29 -24.19 25.81 -57.07
N GLU A 30 -23.97 25.23 -58.25
CA GLU A 30 -24.46 23.87 -58.60
C GLU A 30 -23.35 22.83 -58.82
N ALA A 31 -22.13 23.10 -58.37
CA ALA A 31 -21.14 22.03 -58.24
C ALA A 31 -21.49 21.19 -57.01
N GLU A 32 -22.08 20.02 -57.22
CA GLU A 32 -22.17 18.95 -56.22
C GLU A 32 -20.82 18.83 -55.51
N VAL A 33 -20.78 19.25 -54.25
CA VAL A 33 -19.65 19.04 -53.38
C VAL A 33 -19.62 17.54 -53.13
N LEU A 34 -18.88 16.81 -53.98
CA LEU A 34 -18.41 15.48 -53.65
C LEU A 34 -17.51 15.65 -52.42
N LEU A 35 -18.13 15.53 -51.25
CA LEU A 35 -17.42 15.32 -49.99
C LEU A 35 -16.65 14.03 -50.20
N ALA A 36 -15.34 14.14 -50.48
CA ALA A 36 -14.45 13.01 -50.38
C ALA A 36 -14.59 12.48 -48.96
N ASP A 37 -15.17 11.30 -48.84
CA ASP A 37 -15.28 10.57 -47.58
C ASP A 37 -13.87 10.06 -47.23
N ASP A 38 -12.98 10.99 -46.88
CA ASP A 38 -11.64 10.74 -46.36
C ASP A 38 -11.72 10.29 -44.87
N GLY A 39 -12.87 9.75 -44.46
CA GLY A 39 -13.09 9.15 -43.16
C GLY A 39 -12.36 7.81 -43.08
N VAL A 40 -11.26 7.77 -42.33
CA VAL A 40 -10.66 6.50 -41.91
C VAL A 40 -11.72 5.71 -41.15
N ALA A 41 -12.23 4.62 -41.74
CA ALA A 41 -13.17 3.71 -41.10
C ALA A 41 -12.46 2.99 -39.94
N VAL A 42 -12.48 3.59 -38.75
CA VAL A 42 -12.01 2.95 -37.53
C VAL A 42 -13.02 1.84 -37.19
N PRO A 43 -12.62 0.56 -37.15
CA PRO A 43 -13.53 -0.51 -36.76
C PRO A 43 -13.92 -0.30 -35.29
N ILE A 44 -15.16 0.12 -35.05
CA ILE A 44 -15.73 0.23 -33.70
C ILE A 44 -16.14 -1.18 -33.29
N THR A 45 -15.38 -1.76 -32.36
CA THR A 45 -15.73 -3.05 -31.74
C THR A 45 -16.78 -2.82 -30.67
N PHE A 46 -17.91 -3.50 -30.79
CA PHE A 46 -18.98 -3.48 -29.79
C PHE A 46 -18.88 -4.74 -28.93
N GLU A 47 -18.89 -4.55 -27.62
CA GLU A 47 -18.97 -5.61 -26.62
C GLU A 47 -20.43 -5.75 -26.12
N GLU A 48 -20.81 -6.97 -25.73
CA GLU A 48 -22.15 -7.25 -25.17
C GLU A 48 -22.09 -7.27 -23.65
N CYS A 49 -23.01 -6.55 -23.00
CA CYS A 49 -23.07 -6.47 -21.54
C CYS A 49 -23.51 -7.80 -20.94
N MET A 50 -22.74 -8.35 -20.00
CA MET A 50 -23.07 -9.62 -19.34
C MET A 50 -24.34 -9.56 -18.46
N GLU A 51 -24.79 -8.36 -18.07
CA GLU A 51 -25.99 -8.21 -17.23
C GLU A 51 -27.27 -7.93 -18.04
N CYS A 52 -27.23 -6.99 -19.00
CA CYS A 52 -28.42 -6.59 -19.77
C CYS A 52 -28.44 -7.08 -21.23
N GLY A 53 -27.32 -7.57 -21.76
CA GLY A 53 -27.19 -7.99 -23.16
C GLY A 53 -27.08 -6.85 -24.18
N ASP A 54 -27.14 -5.59 -23.73
CA ASP A 54 -26.99 -4.45 -24.64
C ASP A 54 -25.57 -4.34 -25.18
N LYS A 55 -25.45 -3.89 -26.42
CA LYS A 55 -24.16 -3.60 -27.06
C LYS A 55 -23.64 -2.23 -26.60
N PHE A 56 -22.40 -2.19 -26.16
CA PHE A 56 -21.71 -0.96 -25.78
C PHE A 56 -20.30 -0.95 -26.39
N VAL A 57 -19.78 0.25 -26.64
CA VAL A 57 -18.42 0.42 -27.19
C VAL A 57 -17.41 0.54 -26.06
N ASP A 58 -17.79 1.27 -25.01
CA ASP A 58 -16.90 1.58 -23.92
C ASP A 58 -17.66 1.57 -22.59
N SER A 59 -16.98 1.17 -21.53
CA SER A 59 -17.50 1.25 -20.16
C SER A 59 -16.35 1.33 -19.16
N TYR A 60 -16.63 1.91 -17.99
CA TYR A 60 -15.63 2.04 -16.94
C TYR A 60 -14.98 0.70 -16.56
N LEU A 61 -15.77 -0.38 -16.48
CA LEU A 61 -15.29 -1.70 -16.09
C LEU A 61 -14.50 -2.38 -17.22
N LEU A 62 -14.91 -2.17 -18.47
CA LEU A 62 -14.18 -2.71 -19.62
C LEU A 62 -12.82 -2.04 -19.76
N MET A 63 -12.73 -0.71 -19.73
CA MET A 63 -11.45 0.00 -19.88
C MET A 63 -10.43 -0.36 -18.80
N ASN A 64 -10.90 -0.41 -17.55
CA ASN A 64 -10.00 -0.50 -16.40
C ASN A 64 -9.72 -1.94 -15.97
N PHE A 65 -10.65 -2.87 -16.20
CA PHE A 65 -10.59 -4.23 -15.66
C PHE A 65 -10.83 -5.33 -16.69
N ASP A 66 -11.05 -4.99 -17.97
CA ASP A 66 -11.49 -5.93 -19.02
C ASP A 66 -12.74 -6.72 -18.63
N TYR A 67 -13.67 -6.06 -17.94
CA TYR A 67 -14.92 -6.67 -17.48
C TYR A 67 -16.11 -6.12 -18.27
N SER A 68 -16.78 -6.99 -19.04
CA SER A 68 -17.80 -6.65 -20.04
C SER A 68 -19.18 -6.31 -19.45
N VAL A 69 -19.24 -5.21 -18.69
CA VAL A 69 -20.48 -4.66 -18.13
C VAL A 69 -20.60 -3.18 -18.48
N CYS A 70 -21.77 -2.77 -18.98
CA CYS A 70 -22.04 -1.39 -19.35
C CYS A 70 -22.20 -0.49 -18.10
N ASP A 71 -21.99 0.82 -18.25
CA ASP A 71 -22.05 1.76 -17.11
C ASP A 71 -23.42 1.86 -16.45
N LYS A 72 -24.51 1.49 -17.15
CA LYS A 72 -25.86 1.44 -16.58
C LYS A 72 -26.05 0.29 -15.58
N CYS A 73 -25.36 -0.82 -15.82
CA CYS A 73 -25.39 -2.02 -15.00
C CYS A 73 -24.28 -2.02 -13.93
N ARG A 74 -23.38 -1.02 -13.98
CA ARG A 74 -22.30 -0.90 -13.01
C ARG A 74 -22.84 -0.53 -11.64
N ASP A 75 -22.76 -1.51 -10.75
CA ASP A 75 -23.02 -1.35 -9.32
C ASP A 75 -21.69 -1.30 -8.52
N PRO A 76 -21.19 -0.11 -8.14
CA PRO A 76 -19.91 0.04 -7.46
C PRO A 76 -19.94 -0.33 -5.97
N ASP A 77 -21.11 -0.43 -5.34
CA ASP A 77 -21.23 -0.62 -3.89
C ASP A 77 -21.37 -2.11 -3.55
N GLU A 78 -21.99 -2.91 -4.42
CA GLU A 78 -22.16 -4.35 -4.22
C GLU A 78 -21.27 -5.17 -5.16
N LYS A 79 -21.77 -5.52 -6.34
CA LYS A 79 -21.14 -6.51 -7.24
C LYS A 79 -19.80 -6.05 -7.80
N HIS A 80 -19.69 -4.79 -8.19
CA HIS A 80 -18.50 -4.24 -8.84
C HIS A 80 -17.68 -3.38 -7.88
N SER A 81 -17.72 -3.74 -6.60
CA SER A 81 -16.89 -3.16 -5.56
C SER A 81 -15.41 -3.36 -5.85
N LEU A 82 -14.61 -2.40 -5.37
CA LEU A 82 -13.16 -2.42 -5.51
C LEU A 82 -12.52 -2.75 -4.17
N ILE A 83 -11.47 -3.56 -4.21
CA ILE A 83 -10.70 -3.97 -3.03
C ILE A 83 -9.25 -3.51 -3.15
N THR A 84 -8.63 -3.09 -2.05
CA THR A 84 -7.22 -2.70 -2.08
C THR A 84 -6.30 -3.91 -2.21
N LYS A 85 -5.10 -3.73 -2.78
CA LYS A 85 -4.07 -4.79 -2.82
C LYS A 85 -3.81 -5.41 -1.44
N THR A 86 -3.82 -4.59 -0.39
CA THR A 86 -3.57 -5.03 0.98
C THR A 86 -4.70 -5.88 1.53
N GLU A 87 -5.95 -5.47 1.33
CA GLU A 87 -7.14 -6.25 1.74
C GLU A 87 -7.21 -7.56 0.97
N ALA A 88 -7.03 -7.54 -0.36
CA ALA A 88 -7.00 -8.74 -1.19
C ALA A 88 -6.00 -9.80 -0.68
N LYS A 89 -4.78 -9.36 -0.29
CA LYS A 89 -3.76 -10.26 0.27
C LYS A 89 -4.09 -10.77 1.67
N GLN A 90 -4.76 -9.95 2.49
CA GLN A 90 -5.11 -10.31 3.86
C GLN A 90 -6.32 -11.24 3.90
N GLU A 91 -7.36 -10.93 3.14
CA GLU A 91 -8.62 -11.67 3.13
C GLU A 91 -8.50 -12.97 2.33
N TYR A 92 -7.96 -12.90 1.11
CA TYR A 92 -7.86 -14.07 0.23
C TYR A 92 -6.51 -14.80 0.34
N LEU A 93 -5.67 -14.40 1.31
CA LEU A 93 -4.34 -14.98 1.58
C LEU A 93 -3.43 -15.02 0.34
N LEU A 94 -3.68 -14.15 -0.65
CA LEU A 94 -2.96 -14.09 -1.91
C LEU A 94 -1.55 -13.51 -1.75
N LYS A 95 -0.63 -13.93 -2.63
CA LYS A 95 0.72 -13.38 -2.73
C LYS A 95 0.79 -12.36 -3.87
N ASP A 96 1.86 -11.55 -3.89
CA ASP A 96 2.06 -10.58 -4.97
C ASP A 96 2.19 -11.25 -6.35
N CYS A 97 2.77 -12.45 -6.42
CA CYS A 97 2.82 -13.21 -7.67
C CYS A 97 1.45 -13.66 -8.16
N ASP A 98 0.50 -13.91 -7.25
CA ASP A 98 -0.84 -14.35 -7.62
C ASP A 98 -1.66 -13.18 -8.21
N LEU A 99 -1.31 -11.93 -7.89
CA LEU A 99 -1.95 -10.73 -8.45
C LEU A 99 -1.22 -10.21 -9.69
N ASP A 100 0.12 -10.12 -9.63
CA ASP A 100 0.91 -9.39 -10.61
C ASP A 100 1.50 -10.27 -11.73
N LYS A 101 1.49 -11.61 -11.58
CA LYS A 101 2.18 -12.52 -12.53
C LYS A 101 1.34 -13.64 -13.11
N ARG A 102 0.33 -14.15 -12.38
CA ARG A 102 -0.54 -15.21 -12.89
C ARG A 102 -1.36 -14.70 -14.07
N GLU A 103 -1.48 -15.53 -15.09
CA GLU A 103 -2.34 -15.29 -16.25
C GLU A 103 -3.78 -15.74 -15.95
N PRO A 104 -4.81 -14.96 -16.33
CA PRO A 104 -4.74 -13.61 -16.91
C PRO A 104 -4.32 -12.56 -15.88
N LEU A 105 -3.56 -11.55 -16.30
CA LEU A 105 -3.09 -10.50 -15.41
C LEU A 105 -4.26 -9.65 -14.90
N LEU A 106 -4.37 -9.50 -13.57
CA LEU A 106 -5.40 -8.66 -12.98
C LEU A 106 -5.03 -7.19 -13.16
N LYS A 107 -5.88 -6.46 -13.88
CA LYS A 107 -5.76 -5.01 -14.00
C LYS A 107 -6.18 -4.32 -12.70
N PHE A 108 -5.65 -3.12 -12.49
CA PHE A 108 -5.93 -2.31 -11.30
C PHE A 108 -5.94 -0.83 -11.64
N ILE A 109 -6.62 -0.06 -10.81
CA ILE A 109 -6.62 1.41 -10.84
C ILE A 109 -5.77 1.93 -9.69
N THR A 110 -5.00 2.99 -9.92
CA THR A 110 -4.26 3.65 -8.84
C THR A 110 -5.04 4.85 -8.27
N ARG A 111 -4.99 5.00 -6.94
CA ARG A 111 -5.58 6.14 -6.22
C ARG A 111 -4.61 6.67 -5.16
N LYS A 112 -4.71 7.96 -4.84
CA LYS A 112 -3.94 8.55 -3.73
C LYS A 112 -4.37 7.93 -2.41
N ASN A 113 -3.42 7.62 -1.53
CA ASN A 113 -3.70 7.04 -0.23
C ASN A 113 -4.53 8.02 0.64
N PRO A 114 -5.66 7.59 1.24
CA PRO A 114 -6.58 8.51 1.91
C PRO A 114 -6.06 8.91 3.30
N HIS A 115 -5.21 8.08 3.92
CA HIS A 115 -4.60 8.38 5.21
C HIS A 115 -3.48 9.40 5.07
N ASN A 116 -2.69 9.33 3.99
CA ASN A 116 -1.65 10.31 3.72
C ASN A 116 -1.30 10.35 2.23
N VAL A 117 -1.55 11.48 1.59
CA VAL A 117 -1.29 11.71 0.17
C VAL A 117 0.21 11.61 -0.19
N ARG A 118 1.12 11.78 0.78
CA ARG A 118 2.56 11.60 0.57
C ARG A 118 2.99 10.13 0.54
N TRP A 119 2.16 9.22 1.04
CA TRP A 119 2.42 7.79 0.90
C TRP A 119 2.21 7.35 -0.55
N GLY A 120 2.77 6.19 -0.90
CA GLY A 120 2.60 5.62 -2.23
C GLY A 120 1.13 5.43 -2.60
N GLU A 121 0.84 5.48 -3.90
CA GLU A 121 -0.50 5.25 -4.43
C GLU A 121 -1.01 3.85 -4.05
N MET A 122 -2.29 3.75 -3.70
CA MET A 122 -2.94 2.47 -3.51
C MET A 122 -3.33 1.88 -4.86
N LYS A 123 -3.29 0.56 -4.95
CA LYS A 123 -3.85 -0.20 -6.08
C LYS A 123 -5.20 -0.78 -5.68
N LEU A 124 -6.19 -0.56 -6.52
CA LEU A 124 -7.56 -1.06 -6.39
C LEU A 124 -7.84 -2.07 -7.49
N TYR A 125 -8.27 -3.26 -7.09
CA TYR A 125 -8.65 -4.36 -7.98
C TYR A 125 -10.17 -4.53 -7.95
N LEU A 126 -10.74 -5.09 -9.02
CA LEU A 126 -12.15 -5.49 -9.03
C LEU A 126 -12.33 -6.70 -8.09
N HIS A 127 -13.22 -6.58 -7.11
CA HIS A 127 -13.35 -7.57 -6.04
C HIS A 127 -13.69 -8.98 -6.58
N LEU A 128 -14.64 -9.07 -7.51
CA LEU A 128 -15.02 -10.32 -8.17
C LEU A 128 -13.83 -11.06 -8.83
N GLN A 129 -12.92 -10.33 -9.47
CA GLN A 129 -11.75 -10.95 -10.11
C GLN A 129 -10.76 -11.48 -9.08
N VAL A 130 -10.64 -10.81 -7.92
CA VAL A 130 -9.80 -11.26 -6.81
C VAL A 130 -10.38 -12.54 -6.19
N GLU A 131 -11.70 -12.63 -6.02
CA GLU A 131 -12.38 -13.83 -5.54
C GLU A 131 -12.14 -15.02 -6.47
N GLN A 132 -12.32 -14.82 -7.78
CA GLN A 132 -12.03 -15.85 -8.78
C GLN A 132 -10.56 -16.29 -8.72
N ARG A 133 -9.62 -15.33 -8.63
CA ARG A 133 -8.20 -15.63 -8.47
C ARG A 133 -7.92 -16.41 -7.17
N ALA A 134 -8.63 -16.12 -6.09
CA ALA A 134 -8.50 -16.86 -4.85
C ALA A 134 -8.96 -18.31 -5.00
N LEU A 135 -10.08 -18.54 -5.69
CA LEU A 135 -10.55 -19.88 -6.02
C LEU A 135 -9.56 -20.63 -6.92
N GLU A 136 -8.93 -19.97 -7.90
CA GLU A 136 -7.87 -20.57 -8.72
C GLU A 136 -6.61 -20.95 -7.91
N VAL A 137 -6.28 -20.17 -6.88
CA VAL A 137 -5.08 -20.38 -6.04
C VAL A 137 -5.31 -21.50 -5.02
N TRP A 138 -6.48 -21.51 -4.38
CA TRP A 138 -6.80 -22.39 -3.26
C TRP A 138 -7.67 -23.60 -3.65
N GLY A 139 -8.23 -23.60 -4.87
CA GLY A 139 -9.12 -24.63 -5.41
C GLY A 139 -10.55 -24.53 -4.90
N SER A 140 -10.75 -24.23 -3.62
CA SER A 140 -12.07 -24.06 -3.01
C SER A 140 -12.03 -23.04 -1.86
N GLU A 141 -13.20 -22.48 -1.56
CA GLU A 141 -13.37 -21.58 -0.41
C GLU A 141 -13.06 -22.30 0.92
N GLU A 142 -13.43 -23.58 1.04
CA GLU A 142 -13.11 -24.39 2.22
C GLU A 142 -11.60 -24.48 2.49
N ASN A 143 -10.78 -24.60 1.44
CA ASN A 143 -9.32 -24.65 1.59
C ASN A 143 -8.76 -23.31 2.03
N LEU A 144 -9.33 -22.19 1.54
CA LEU A 144 -8.96 -20.86 2.00
C LEU A 144 -9.27 -20.67 3.50
N LEU A 145 -10.45 -21.13 3.95
CA LEU A 145 -10.85 -21.09 5.35
C LEU A 145 -9.93 -21.95 6.24
N LYS A 146 -9.69 -23.21 5.86
CA LYS A 146 -8.74 -24.09 6.56
C LYS A 146 -7.36 -23.45 6.67
N GLN A 147 -6.87 -22.85 5.58
CA GLN A 147 -5.56 -22.20 5.60
C GLN A 147 -5.52 -20.97 6.51
N ARG A 148 -6.64 -20.25 6.63
CA ARG A 148 -6.79 -19.10 7.55
C ARG A 148 -6.72 -19.56 9.01
N GLU A 149 -7.48 -20.59 9.36
CA GLU A 149 -7.46 -21.20 10.70
C GLU A 149 -6.06 -21.68 11.08
N GLU A 150 -5.37 -22.41 10.19
CA GLU A 150 -3.99 -22.83 10.46
C GLU A 150 -3.03 -21.66 10.71
N ARG A 151 -3.19 -20.54 9.98
CA ARG A 151 -2.35 -19.35 10.17
C ARG A 151 -2.66 -18.67 11.50
N GLU A 152 -3.90 -18.70 11.94
CA GLU A 152 -4.33 -18.17 13.23
C GLU A 152 -3.77 -19.00 14.38
N GLU A 153 -3.94 -20.32 14.34
CA GLU A 153 -3.37 -21.25 15.34
C GLU A 153 -1.84 -21.08 15.45
N LYS A 154 -1.14 -21.04 14.31
CA LYS A 154 0.32 -20.81 14.28
C LYS A 154 0.69 -19.46 14.90
N ARG A 155 -0.12 -18.43 14.71
CA ARG A 155 0.09 -17.09 15.29
C ARG A 155 -0.11 -17.13 16.81
N GLU A 156 -1.14 -17.80 17.30
CA GLU A 156 -1.40 -17.98 18.73
C GLU A 156 -0.29 -18.78 19.41
N LEU A 157 0.11 -19.92 18.83
CA LEU A 157 1.23 -20.72 19.33
C LEU A 157 2.53 -19.90 19.39
N SER A 158 2.78 -19.06 18.38
CA SER A 158 3.96 -18.18 18.35
C SER A 158 3.90 -17.10 19.43
N LYS A 159 2.72 -16.50 19.68
CA LYS A 159 2.50 -15.55 20.78
C LYS A 159 2.74 -16.21 22.14
N MET A 160 2.19 -17.41 22.35
CA MET A 160 2.39 -18.20 23.58
C MET A 160 3.87 -18.54 23.81
N LYS A 161 4.57 -18.99 22.77
CA LYS A 161 6.02 -19.27 22.84
C LYS A 161 6.82 -18.01 23.18
N LYS A 162 6.50 -16.87 22.56
CA LYS A 162 7.15 -15.58 22.83
C LYS A 162 6.93 -15.14 24.28
N TYR A 163 5.70 -15.24 24.78
CA TYR A 163 5.36 -14.92 26.16
C TYR A 163 6.10 -15.82 27.16
N ASN A 164 6.12 -17.14 26.94
CA ASN A 164 6.85 -18.07 27.80
C ASN A 164 8.36 -17.80 27.79
N LYS A 165 8.94 -17.42 26.64
CA LYS A 165 10.34 -17.01 26.54
C LYS A 165 10.61 -15.74 27.37
N GLN A 166 9.73 -14.74 27.28
CA GLN A 166 9.83 -13.50 28.06
C GLN A 166 9.71 -13.77 29.56
N LEU A 167 8.77 -14.61 29.99
CA LEU A 167 8.65 -15.01 31.39
C LEU A 167 9.89 -15.73 31.90
N LYS A 168 10.47 -16.64 31.09
CA LYS A 168 11.71 -17.34 31.46
C LYS A 168 12.85 -16.33 31.64
N GLN A 169 12.98 -15.37 30.73
CA GLN A 169 14.01 -14.34 30.80
C GLN A 169 13.83 -13.46 32.04
N LEU A 170 12.61 -12.99 32.30
CA LEU A 170 12.29 -12.22 33.51
C LEU A 170 12.64 -12.98 34.80
N ARG A 171 12.35 -14.28 34.88
CA ARG A 171 12.73 -15.12 36.03
C ARG A 171 14.25 -15.23 36.18
N MET A 172 14.99 -15.27 35.08
CA MET A 172 16.46 -15.29 35.13
C MET A 172 16.99 -13.95 35.62
N ASP A 173 16.47 -12.84 35.11
CA ASP A 173 16.89 -11.48 35.49
C ASP A 173 16.64 -11.22 36.99
N VAL A 174 15.46 -11.58 37.52
CA VAL A 174 15.14 -11.47 38.95
C VAL A 174 16.04 -12.38 39.80
N ARG A 175 16.38 -13.59 39.32
CA ARG A 175 17.29 -14.48 40.07
C ARG A 175 18.71 -13.91 40.10
N SER A 176 19.19 -13.35 39.00
CA SER A 176 20.50 -12.72 38.97
C SER A 176 20.58 -11.46 39.84
N SER A 177 19.52 -10.65 39.90
CA SER A 177 19.52 -9.47 40.77
C SER A 177 19.49 -9.81 42.27
N LEU A 178 18.89 -10.95 42.64
CA LEU A 178 18.94 -11.45 44.03
C LEU A 178 20.28 -12.15 44.37
N TYR A 179 21.03 -12.60 43.37
CA TYR A 179 22.29 -13.33 43.55
C TYR A 179 23.44 -12.57 42.87
N ASP A 180 23.76 -11.40 43.42
CA ASP A 180 24.94 -10.65 43.02
C ASP A 180 26.20 -11.35 43.54
N LYS A 181 26.93 -12.01 42.63
CA LYS A 181 28.23 -12.64 42.94
C LYS A 181 29.33 -11.61 43.27
N THR A 182 29.06 -10.33 43.02
CA THR A 182 29.91 -9.18 43.37
C THR A 182 29.65 -8.69 44.79
N ALA A 183 28.48 -8.95 45.36
CA ALA A 183 28.26 -8.81 46.79
C ALA A 183 29.10 -9.91 47.46
N GLY A 184 30.18 -9.50 48.12
CA GLY A 184 31.08 -10.42 48.81
C GLY A 184 30.31 -11.38 49.71
N ALA A 185 30.80 -12.62 49.83
CA ALA A 185 30.16 -13.62 50.67
C ALA A 185 29.93 -13.03 52.08
N SER A 186 28.69 -13.14 52.58
CA SER A 186 28.39 -12.67 53.93
C SER A 186 29.28 -13.43 54.92
N HIS A 187 30.11 -12.70 55.64
CA HIS A 187 30.98 -13.22 56.68
C HIS A 187 30.86 -12.34 57.92
N THR A 188 31.14 -12.91 59.08
CA THR A 188 31.18 -12.16 60.33
C THR A 188 32.44 -11.30 60.38
N HIS A 189 32.30 -9.99 60.54
CA HIS A 189 33.43 -9.06 60.56
C HIS A 189 34.32 -9.29 61.79
N THR A 190 35.60 -9.56 61.55
CA THR A 190 36.65 -9.52 62.57
C THR A 190 37.47 -8.24 62.40
N PHE A 191 37.31 -7.31 63.34
CA PHE A 191 37.96 -6.01 63.30
C PHE A 191 39.40 -6.07 63.82
N GLY A 192 40.29 -5.35 63.13
CA GLY A 192 41.70 -5.21 63.48
C GLY A 192 41.95 -4.13 64.55
N PRO A 193 43.21 -3.70 64.73
CA PRO A 193 43.55 -2.65 65.68
C PRO A 193 42.88 -1.32 65.32
N GLU A 194 42.48 -0.57 66.34
CA GLU A 194 41.79 0.71 66.22
C GLU A 194 42.77 1.86 65.95
N ILE A 195 42.34 2.83 65.13
CA ILE A 195 43.06 4.05 64.79
C ILE A 195 42.26 5.23 65.34
N TYR A 196 42.92 6.06 66.14
CA TYR A 196 42.34 7.28 66.72
C TYR A 196 42.53 8.47 65.79
N ASN A 197 41.45 9.22 65.55
CA ASN A 197 41.45 10.44 64.75
C ASN A 197 41.33 11.67 65.67
N GLU A 198 42.41 12.41 65.80
CA GLU A 198 42.54 13.56 66.73
C GLU A 198 41.66 14.76 66.36
N GLU A 199 41.28 14.92 65.09
CA GLU A 199 40.49 16.08 64.62
C GLU A 199 39.02 15.99 65.05
N ASP A 200 38.47 14.77 65.06
CA ASP A 200 37.04 14.50 65.30
C ASP A 200 36.80 13.74 66.62
N ASP A 201 37.84 13.46 67.41
CA ASP A 201 37.79 12.65 68.65
C ASP A 201 37.09 11.29 68.47
N THR A 202 37.32 10.64 67.32
CA THR A 202 36.69 9.35 66.96
C THR A 202 37.70 8.23 66.78
N TYR A 203 37.27 6.99 67.03
CA TYR A 203 38.02 5.77 66.79
C TYR A 203 37.50 5.08 65.52
N SER A 204 38.41 4.54 64.72
CA SER A 204 38.06 3.80 63.50
C SER A 204 38.73 2.43 63.49
N HIS A 205 38.02 1.41 63.04
CA HIS A 205 38.61 0.10 62.78
C HIS A 205 38.17 -0.47 61.43
N SER A 206 39.05 -1.24 60.80
CA SER A 206 38.75 -1.95 59.55
C SER A 206 38.69 -3.45 59.78
N CYS A 207 37.77 -4.11 59.08
CA CYS A 207 37.72 -5.57 59.06
C CYS A 207 38.98 -6.13 58.39
N THR A 208 39.50 -7.23 58.92
CA THR A 208 40.71 -7.89 58.40
C THR A 208 40.47 -8.74 57.15
N SER A 209 39.24 -9.21 56.96
CA SER A 209 38.84 -10.07 55.85
C SER A 209 38.12 -9.33 54.71
N CYS A 210 37.74 -8.07 54.91
CA CYS A 210 37.11 -7.27 53.86
C CYS A 210 37.38 -5.77 54.03
N SER A 211 37.03 -4.99 53.01
CA SER A 211 37.18 -3.54 52.97
C SER A 211 36.12 -2.76 53.77
N TYR A 212 35.47 -3.38 54.76
CA TYR A 212 34.50 -2.70 55.62
C TYR A 212 35.22 -2.00 56.77
N SER A 213 34.87 -0.74 57.04
CA SER A 213 35.40 0.06 58.14
C SER A 213 34.27 0.73 58.90
N GLU A 214 34.41 0.82 60.21
CA GLU A 214 33.44 1.44 61.10
C GLU A 214 34.13 2.45 62.01
N THR A 215 33.48 3.60 62.20
CA THR A 215 33.93 4.73 63.03
C THR A 215 32.98 4.87 64.21
N PHE A 216 33.52 4.95 65.42
CA PHE A 216 32.75 5.02 66.66
C PHE A 216 33.45 5.88 67.72
N GLU A 217 32.70 6.35 68.71
CA GLU A 217 33.22 7.11 69.86
C GLU A 217 33.39 6.19 71.07
N LYS A 218 34.47 6.37 71.85
CA LYS A 218 34.66 5.71 73.14
C LYS A 218 34.40 6.71 74.27
N MET A 219 33.45 6.40 75.15
CA MET A 219 33.23 7.15 76.41
C MET A 219 34.29 6.83 77.46
#